data_AF-A0AAW5WBR9-F1
#
_entry.id   AF-A0AAW5WBR9-F1
#
_cell.length_a   1.000
_cell.length_b   1.000
_cell.length_c   1.000
_cell.angle_alpha   90.00
_cell.angle_beta   90.00
_cell.angle_gamma   90.00
#
_symmetry.space_group_name_H-M   'P 1'
#
loop_
_entity.id
_entity.type
_entity.pdbx_description
1 polymer ?
#
loop_
_entity_poly.entity_id
_entity_poly.type
_entity_poly.pdbx_seq_one_letter_code
_entity_poly.pdbx_strand_id
1 'polypeptide(L)'
;MTVRELCAQEGVNLCYFDGTGWHSPGFFNPTLKLLAIDINLSEQDQKQVALHELGHKEHSQYQYNLNREMCELQADRNMIHYLLEEELKTMDDVSEFNYVHFMEKYNLKTIADEVMVKEEYQALLN
;
A
#
# COMPACT_ATOMS: atom_id res chain seq x y z
N MET A 1 -5.54 3.55 -10.98
CA MET A 1 -6.08 2.18 -10.85
C MET A 1 -7.04 2.08 -9.67
N THR A 2 -8.15 1.36 -9.82
CA THR A 2 -9.09 1.02 -8.73
C THR A 2 -8.62 -0.22 -7.96
N VAL A 3 -9.09 -0.44 -6.73
CA VAL A 3 -8.79 -1.65 -5.94
C VAL A 3 -9.17 -2.92 -6.71
N ARG A 4 -10.30 -2.90 -7.44
CA ARG A 4 -10.76 -4.04 -8.24
C ARG A 4 -9.78 -4.38 -9.36
N GLU A 5 -9.26 -3.36 -10.06
CA GLU A 5 -8.27 -3.53 -11.12
C GLU A 5 -6.95 -4.09 -10.55
N LEU A 6 -6.49 -3.57 -9.42
CA LEU A 6 -5.32 -4.06 -8.70
C LEU A 6 -5.46 -5.54 -8.33
N CYS A 7 -6.58 -5.93 -7.73
CA CYS A 7 -6.85 -7.33 -7.38
C CYS A 7 -6.86 -8.24 -8.62
N ALA A 8 -7.41 -7.78 -9.74
CA ALA A 8 -7.44 -8.53 -10.99
C ALA A 8 -6.03 -8.73 -11.57
N GLN A 9 -5.16 -7.72 -11.51
CA GLN A 9 -3.77 -7.82 -11.92
C GLN A 9 -2.99 -8.82 -11.06
N GLU A 10 -3.22 -8.79 -9.74
CA GLU A 10 -2.54 -9.66 -8.78
C GLU A 10 -3.07 -11.10 -8.73
N GLY A 11 -4.19 -11.38 -9.41
CA GLY A 11 -4.88 -12.67 -9.36
C GLY A 11 -5.49 -12.97 -7.99
N VAL A 12 -6.00 -11.93 -7.32
CA VAL A 12 -6.55 -11.96 -5.96
C VAL A 12 -8.04 -11.62 -6.00
N ASN A 13 -8.83 -12.32 -5.19
CA ASN A 13 -10.25 -12.03 -4.99
C ASN A 13 -10.41 -10.83 -4.07
N LEU A 14 -11.39 -9.97 -4.34
CA LEU A 14 -11.72 -8.82 -3.50
C LEU A 14 -13.01 -9.08 -2.73
N CYS A 15 -12.97 -8.85 -1.41
CA CYS A 15 -14.14 -8.84 -0.54
C CYS A 15 -14.17 -7.53 0.25
N TYR A 16 -15.37 -6.98 0.39
CA TYR A 16 -15.61 -5.86 1.29
C TYR A 16 -16.32 -6.37 2.53
N PHE A 17 -15.91 -5.87 3.70
CA PHE A 17 -16.56 -6.16 4.98
C PHE A 17 -16.88 -4.87 5.72
N ASP A 18 -17.81 -4.92 6.66
CA ASP A 18 -18.03 -3.82 7.61
C ASP A 18 -17.00 -3.93 8.72
N GLY A 19 -16.02 -3.03 8.73
CA GLY A 19 -14.95 -2.98 9.73
C GLY A 19 -15.34 -2.31 11.03
N THR A 20 -16.61 -1.92 11.23
CA THR A 20 -17.05 -1.28 12.47
C THR A 20 -16.77 -2.17 13.68
N GLY A 21 -15.86 -1.74 14.56
CA GLY A 21 -15.43 -2.52 15.74
C GLY A 21 -14.42 -3.63 15.47
N TRP A 22 -13.90 -3.74 14.24
CA TRP A 22 -12.78 -4.60 13.89
C TRP A 22 -11.45 -3.91 14.13
N HIS A 23 -10.38 -4.68 14.31
CA HIS A 23 -9.07 -4.17 14.74
C HIS A 23 -8.16 -3.76 13.58
N SER A 24 -8.58 -3.98 12.33
CA SER A 24 -7.79 -3.68 11.13
C SER A 24 -8.66 -3.13 9.99
N PRO A 25 -8.17 -2.17 9.19
CA PRO A 25 -8.91 -1.69 8.02
C PRO A 25 -8.93 -2.69 6.85
N GLY A 26 -8.09 -3.73 6.88
CA GLY A 26 -8.05 -4.78 5.87
C GLY A 26 -7.21 -5.98 6.28
N PHE A 27 -7.17 -7.01 5.44
CA PHE A 27 -6.22 -8.10 5.54
C PHE A 27 -6.07 -8.85 4.20
N PHE A 28 -4.89 -9.38 3.94
CA PHE A 28 -4.66 -10.38 2.88
C PHE A 28 -4.62 -11.81 3.42
N ASN A 29 -5.40 -12.71 2.81
CA ASN A 29 -5.36 -14.14 3.07
C ASN A 29 -4.70 -14.87 1.88
N PRO A 30 -3.44 -15.34 2.01
CA PRO A 30 -2.72 -15.99 0.91
C PRO A 30 -3.33 -17.34 0.51
N THR A 31 -3.88 -18.10 1.47
CA THR A 31 -4.51 -19.41 1.22
C THR A 31 -5.72 -19.30 0.31
N LEU A 32 -6.57 -18.29 0.54
CA LEU A 32 -7.78 -18.05 -0.24
C LEU A 32 -7.53 -17.11 -1.44
N LYS A 33 -6.32 -16.55 -1.56
CA LYS A 33 -6.01 -15.43 -2.45
C LYS A 33 -7.09 -14.36 -2.35
N LEU A 34 -7.34 -13.89 -1.14
CA LEU A 34 -8.44 -12.97 -0.83
C LEU A 34 -7.89 -11.72 -0.15
N LEU A 35 -8.16 -10.58 -0.75
CA LEU A 35 -8.00 -9.27 -0.12
C LEU A 35 -9.34 -8.85 0.45
N ALA A 36 -9.39 -8.61 1.76
CA ALA A 36 -10.54 -8.08 2.46
C ALA A 36 -10.28 -6.63 2.88
N ILE A 37 -11.21 -5.73 2.60
CA ILE A 37 -11.08 -4.29 2.92
C ILE A 37 -12.36 -3.79 3.59
N ASP A 38 -12.20 -2.93 4.59
CA ASP A 38 -13.32 -2.24 5.23
C ASP A 38 -14.02 -1.28 4.24
N ILE A 39 -15.32 -1.51 4.04
CA ILE A 39 -16.16 -0.72 3.13
C ILE A 39 -16.37 0.72 3.62
N ASN A 40 -16.16 0.98 4.90
CA ASN A 40 -16.37 2.31 5.49
C ASN A 40 -15.22 3.29 5.20
N LEU A 41 -14.11 2.81 4.63
CA LEU A 41 -12.97 3.63 4.24
C LEU A 41 -13.26 4.45 2.98
N SER A 42 -12.60 5.61 2.85
CA SER A 42 -12.60 6.37 1.60
C SER A 42 -11.96 5.57 0.47
N GLU A 43 -12.25 5.87 -0.80
CA GLU A 43 -11.64 5.15 -1.93
C GLU A 43 -10.10 5.22 -1.91
N GLN A 44 -9.54 6.36 -1.47
CA GLN A 44 -8.11 6.53 -1.31
C GLN A 44 -7.56 5.63 -0.20
N ASP A 45 -8.23 5.57 0.96
CA ASP A 45 -7.79 4.74 2.08
C ASP A 45 -7.94 3.24 1.78
N GLN A 46 -9.02 2.83 1.11
CA GLN A 46 -9.19 1.46 0.62
C GLN A 46 -8.02 1.05 -0.27
N LYS A 47 -7.54 1.96 -1.12
CA LYS A 47 -6.41 1.71 -2.01
C LYS A 47 -5.08 1.60 -1.27
N GLN A 48 -4.83 2.50 -0.32
CA GLN A 48 -3.62 2.44 0.52
C GLN A 48 -3.56 1.10 1.26
N VAL A 49 -4.66 0.71 1.92
CA VAL A 49 -4.79 -0.58 2.59
C VAL A 49 -4.60 -1.74 1.62
N ALA A 50 -5.23 -1.70 0.44
CA ALA A 50 -5.06 -2.76 -0.56
C ALA A 50 -3.60 -2.99 -0.95
N LEU A 51 -2.86 -1.91 -1.23
CA LEU A 51 -1.46 -2.00 -1.63
C LEU A 51 -0.56 -2.48 -0.49
N HIS A 52 -0.84 -2.08 0.75
CA HIS A 52 -0.14 -2.57 1.95
C HIS A 52 -0.35 -4.08 2.12
N GLU A 53 -1.60 -4.51 2.14
CA GLU A 53 -1.97 -5.92 2.35
C GLU A 53 -1.41 -6.83 1.25
N LEU A 54 -1.41 -6.36 0.01
CA LEU A 54 -0.77 -7.07 -1.10
C LEU A 54 0.76 -7.07 -1.01
N GLY A 55 1.36 -6.10 -0.33
CA GLY A 55 2.78 -6.11 0.03
C GLY A 55 3.17 -7.27 0.96
N HIS A 56 2.20 -7.86 1.67
CA HIS A 56 2.43 -9.07 2.47
C HIS A 56 2.35 -10.38 1.68
N LYS A 57 2.07 -10.34 0.37
CA LYS A 57 1.84 -11.54 -0.45
C LYS A 57 3.00 -12.55 -0.43
N GLU A 58 4.23 -12.04 -0.38
CA GLU A 58 5.45 -12.87 -0.35
C GLU A 58 5.96 -13.16 1.08
N HIS A 59 5.28 -12.63 2.11
CA HIS A 59 5.63 -12.90 3.51
C HIS A 59 4.97 -14.20 4.00
N SER A 60 5.79 -15.16 4.41
CA SER A 60 5.30 -16.32 5.16
C SER A 60 4.94 -15.93 6.60
N GLN A 61 4.00 -16.66 7.20
CA GLN A 61 3.67 -16.52 8.62
C GLN A 61 4.91 -16.67 9.52
N TYR A 62 5.85 -17.53 9.13
CA TYR A 62 7.10 -17.73 9.86
C TYR A 62 7.97 -16.47 9.86
N GLN A 63 8.17 -15.83 8.69
CA GLN A 63 8.91 -14.57 8.59
C GLN A 63 8.24 -13.47 9.41
N TYR A 64 6.91 -13.35 9.29
CA TYR A 64 6.15 -12.34 10.03
C TYR A 64 6.26 -12.53 11.54
N ASN A 65 6.22 -13.77 12.03
CA ASN A 65 6.39 -14.07 13.45
C ASN A 65 7.81 -13.80 13.96
N LEU A 66 8.83 -13.98 13.11
CA LEU A 66 10.22 -13.74 13.47
C LEU A 66 10.58 -12.25 13.46
N ASN A 67 10.11 -11.51 12.46
CA ASN A 67 10.47 -10.11 12.27
C ASN A 67 9.30 -9.32 11.67
N ARG A 68 8.28 -9.10 12.49
CA ARG A 68 7.07 -8.37 12.12
C ARG A 68 7.39 -6.98 11.58
N GLU A 69 8.22 -6.21 12.28
CA GLU A 69 8.54 -4.82 11.91
C GLU A 69 9.14 -4.73 10.51
N MET A 70 10.04 -5.64 10.14
CA MET A 70 10.59 -5.70 8.78
C MET A 70 9.50 -6.00 7.74
N CYS A 71 8.59 -6.92 8.02
CA CYS A 71 7.49 -7.24 7.10
C CYS A 71 6.54 -6.06 6.90
N GLU A 72 6.20 -5.32 7.96
CA GLU A 72 5.39 -4.09 7.86
C GLU A 72 6.11 -3.04 7.02
N LEU A 73 7.41 -2.79 7.28
CA LEU A 73 8.19 -1.82 6.51
C LEU A 73 8.30 -2.20 5.02
N GLN A 74 8.33 -3.49 4.70
CA GLN A 74 8.33 -3.98 3.32
C GLN A 74 6.96 -3.77 2.66
N ALA A 75 5.87 -3.99 3.39
CA ALA A 75 4.51 -3.72 2.92
C ALA A 75 4.25 -2.22 2.73
N ASP A 76 4.68 -1.37 3.67
CA ASP A 76 4.63 0.08 3.58
C ASP A 76 5.41 0.59 2.36
N ARG A 77 6.63 0.05 2.13
CA ARG A 77 7.42 0.41 0.95
C ARG A 77 6.72 0.01 -0.35
N ASN A 78 6.12 -1.18 -0.40
CA ASN A 78 5.34 -1.62 -1.56
C ASN A 78 4.16 -0.68 -1.83
N MET A 79 3.44 -0.28 -0.78
CA MET A 79 2.37 0.72 -0.89
C MET A 79 2.89 2.05 -1.45
N ILE A 80 3.95 2.60 -0.85
CA ILE A 80 4.55 3.87 -1.27
C ILE A 80 5.02 3.83 -2.73
N HIS A 81 5.64 2.73 -3.15
CA HIS A 81 6.11 2.53 -4.52
C HIS A 81 4.97 2.71 -5.53
N TYR A 82 3.86 2.01 -5.36
CA TYR A 82 2.74 2.09 -6.30
C TYR A 82 2.00 3.43 -6.24
N LEU A 83 1.87 4.04 -5.06
CA LEU A 83 1.29 5.38 -4.93
C LEU A 83 2.15 6.42 -5.66
N LEU A 84 3.47 6.35 -5.54
CA LEU A 84 4.41 7.19 -6.28
C LEU A 84 4.30 6.95 -7.78
N GLU A 85 4.34 5.70 -8.22
CA GLU A 85 4.26 5.35 -9.64
C GLU A 85 3.02 5.94 -10.31
N GLU A 86 1.87 5.90 -9.62
CA GLU A 86 0.64 6.53 -10.11
C GLU A 86 0.66 8.05 -10.07
N GLU A 87 1.18 8.67 -9.01
CA GLU A 87 1.30 10.13 -8.90
C GLU A 87 2.14 10.67 -10.07
N LEU A 88 3.33 10.08 -10.26
CA LEU A 88 4.29 10.49 -11.28
C LEU A 88 3.75 10.31 -12.70
N LYS A 89 2.96 9.26 -12.96
CA LYS A 89 2.27 9.03 -14.26
C LYS A 89 1.29 10.15 -14.61
N THR A 90 0.81 10.92 -13.63
CA THR A 90 -0.13 12.03 -13.83
C THR A 90 0.53 13.41 -13.88
N MET A 91 1.84 13.49 -13.61
CA MET A 91 2.59 14.74 -13.62
C MET A 91 3.12 15.08 -15.03
N ASP A 92 3.07 16.36 -15.38
CA ASP A 92 3.68 16.87 -16.62
C ASP A 92 5.22 16.90 -16.53
N ASP A 93 5.74 17.32 -15.37
CA ASP A 93 7.17 17.32 -15.06
C ASP A 93 7.40 16.66 -13.70
N VAL A 94 7.96 15.44 -13.73
CA VAL A 94 8.27 14.67 -12.53
C VAL A 94 9.30 15.36 -11.63
N SER A 95 10.12 16.27 -12.15
CA SER A 95 11.11 16.99 -11.34
C SER A 95 10.49 18.00 -10.36
N GLU A 96 9.23 18.38 -10.57
CA GLU A 96 8.45 19.21 -9.65
C GLU A 96 7.84 18.42 -8.47
N PHE A 97 8.12 17.12 -8.38
CA PHE A 97 7.60 16.26 -7.32
C PHE A 97 7.97 16.79 -5.92
N ASN A 98 6.96 16.98 -5.08
CA ASN A 98 7.12 17.44 -3.70
C ASN A 98 6.72 16.33 -2.72
N TYR A 99 7.73 15.70 -2.12
CA TYR A 99 7.53 14.59 -1.19
C TYR A 99 6.72 14.99 0.07
N VAL A 100 6.76 16.25 0.50
CA VAL A 100 6.00 16.73 1.66
C VAL A 100 4.50 16.70 1.35
N HIS A 101 4.10 17.25 0.19
CA HIS A 101 2.70 17.21 -0.24
C HIS A 101 2.21 15.76 -0.46
N PHE A 102 3.07 14.90 -1.00
CA PHE A 102 2.77 13.48 -1.16
C PHE A 102 2.51 12.80 0.19
N MET A 103 3.40 13.01 1.18
CA MET A 103 3.23 12.46 2.53
C MET A 103 1.98 13.00 3.22
N GLU A 104 1.68 14.29 3.07
CA GLU A 104 0.45 14.89 3.60
C GLU A 104 -0.82 14.28 2.99
N LYS A 105 -0.84 14.13 1.65
CA LYS A 105 -1.97 13.55 0.90
C LYS A 105 -2.30 12.14 1.35
N TYR A 106 -1.29 11.30 1.57
CA TYR A 106 -1.45 9.90 1.99
C TYR A 106 -1.27 9.69 3.49
N ASN A 107 -1.25 10.76 4.28
CA ASN A 107 -1.19 10.70 5.75
C ASN A 107 -0.01 9.84 6.27
N LEU A 108 1.14 9.90 5.58
CA LEU A 108 2.40 9.26 5.95
C LEU A 108 3.12 10.14 6.98
N LYS A 109 3.55 9.57 8.11
CA LYS A 109 3.94 10.35 9.31
C LYS A 109 5.29 9.98 9.89
N THR A 110 5.88 8.86 9.48
CA THR A 110 7.10 8.35 10.10
C THR A 110 8.34 8.79 9.34
N ILE A 111 9.49 8.77 10.02
CA ILE A 111 10.79 8.97 9.38
C ILE A 111 11.08 7.85 8.37
N ALA A 112 10.57 6.63 8.62
CA ALA A 112 10.70 5.53 7.68
C ALA A 112 9.94 5.82 6.38
N ASP A 113 8.71 6.35 6.48
CA ASP A 113 7.92 6.74 5.32
C ASP A 113 8.65 7.80 4.50
N GLU A 114 9.20 8.84 5.16
CA GLU A 114 9.95 9.90 4.48
C GLU A 114 11.14 9.34 3.70
N VAL A 115 11.91 8.43 4.32
CA VAL A 115 13.05 7.77 3.67
C VAL A 115 12.58 6.93 2.49
N MET A 116 11.53 6.13 2.65
CA MET A 116 10.97 5.29 1.59
C MET A 116 10.47 6.13 0.41
N VAL A 117 9.72 7.21 0.65
CA VAL A 117 9.24 8.09 -0.42
C VAL A 117 10.39 8.67 -1.23
N LYS A 118 11.44 9.14 -0.56
CA LYS A 118 12.62 9.70 -1.23
C LYS A 118 13.38 8.65 -2.03
N GLU A 119 13.59 7.47 -1.46
CA GLU A 119 14.32 6.38 -2.14
C GLU A 119 13.53 5.83 -3.34
N GLU A 120 12.24 5.55 -3.17
CA GLU A 120 11.38 5.04 -4.24
C GLU A 120 11.21 6.07 -5.37
N TYR A 121 11.09 7.36 -5.05
CA TYR A 121 11.07 8.42 -6.07
C TYR A 121 12.37 8.40 -6.90
N GLN A 122 13.54 8.32 -6.26
CA GLN A 122 14.81 8.22 -6.99
C GLN A 122 14.92 6.91 -7.79
N ALA A 123 14.42 5.79 -7.25
CA ALA A 123 14.43 4.50 -7.95
C ALA A 123 13.57 4.53 -9.22
N LEU A 124 12.41 5.18 -9.19
CA LEU A 124 11.50 5.29 -10.34
C LEU A 124 12.00 6.23 -11.47
N LEU A 125 12.99 7.08 -11.19
CA LEU A 125 13.62 7.95 -12.19
C LEU A 125 14.83 7.33 -12.90
N ASN A 126 15.35 6.22 -12.39
CA ASN A 126 16.53 5.53 -12.90
C ASN A 126 16.16 4.29 -13.73
#